data_AF-A0A1Y1YW65-F1
#
_entry.id   AF-A0A1Y1YW65-F1
#
_cell.length_a   1.000
_cell.length_b   1.000
_cell.length_c   1.000
_cell.angle_alpha   90.00
_cell.angle_beta   90.00
_cell.angle_gamma   90.00
#
_symmetry.space_group_name_H-M   'P 1'
#
loop_
_entity.id
_entity.type
_entity.pdbx_description
1 polymer ?
#
loop_
_entity_poly.entity_id
_entity_poly.type
_entity_poly.pdbx_seq_one_letter_code
_entity_poly.pdbx_strand_id
1 'polypeptide(L)'
;MRAFLTLLLLTIVSTTFAARLGKCQGWSVAPLTHSVGGKSTFRANDEVTLKWNVGISQVKYIREVTLSSAKSNQPLHTQLRSYPGIKASNGKITFKLSVPLCLQREGEYFLNVVASTPGKEGDCLATTPSFRLTPEPNKDYSVCK
;
A
#
# COMPACT_ATOMS: atom_id res chain seq x y z
N MET A 1 -8.47 60.88 44.17
CA MET A 1 -8.62 60.74 42.71
C MET A 1 -8.59 59.24 42.40
N ARG A 2 -9.70 58.68 41.91
CA ARG A 2 -9.87 57.25 41.57
C ARG A 2 -10.49 57.17 40.18
N ALA A 3 -9.84 56.48 39.26
CA ALA A 3 -10.43 55.79 38.10
C ALA A 3 -9.27 54.99 37.45
N PHE A 4 -9.12 53.71 37.79
CA PHE A 4 -9.67 52.54 37.08
C PHE A 4 -9.15 52.41 35.64
N LEU A 5 -8.04 51.67 35.51
CA LEU A 5 -7.47 51.20 34.26
C LEU A 5 -8.19 49.91 33.85
N THR A 6 -9.02 49.97 32.81
CA THR A 6 -9.73 48.81 32.27
C THR A 6 -8.79 48.05 31.31
N LEU A 7 -8.34 46.86 31.72
CA LEU A 7 -7.52 45.97 30.91
C LEU A 7 -8.45 45.04 30.10
N LEU A 8 -8.56 45.27 28.79
CA LEU A 8 -9.28 44.38 27.86
C LEU A 8 -8.42 43.14 27.58
N LEU A 9 -8.77 42.00 28.17
CA LEU A 9 -8.24 40.69 27.74
C LEU A 9 -9.01 40.21 26.51
N LEU A 10 -8.40 40.32 25.33
CA LEU A 10 -8.79 39.55 24.15
C LEU A 10 -8.29 38.11 24.34
N THR A 11 -9.18 37.21 24.74
CA THR A 11 -8.92 35.77 24.70
C THR A 11 -9.08 35.29 23.26
N ILE A 12 -7.96 35.10 22.57
CA ILE A 12 -7.94 34.40 21.29
C ILE A 12 -8.26 32.94 21.61
N VAL A 13 -9.52 32.54 21.41
CA VAL A 13 -9.93 31.13 21.39
C VAL A 13 -9.33 30.53 20.12
N SER A 14 -8.10 30.04 20.21
CA SER A 14 -7.50 29.21 19.18
C SER A 14 -8.23 27.86 19.21
N THR A 15 -9.29 27.72 18.42
CA THR A 15 -9.86 26.41 18.09
C THR A 15 -8.80 25.62 17.34
N THR A 16 -8.02 24.84 18.08
CA THR A 16 -7.17 23.81 17.49
C THR A 16 -8.12 22.78 16.87
N PHE A 17 -8.39 22.94 15.58
CA PHE A 17 -8.91 21.87 14.74
C PHE A 17 -7.82 20.80 14.66
N ALA A 18 -7.64 20.03 15.73
CA ALA A 18 -7.09 18.70 15.66
C ALA A 18 -8.17 17.86 14.98
N ALA A 19 -8.31 18.03 13.67
CA ALA A 19 -8.98 17.05 12.84
C ALA A 19 -8.36 15.71 13.22
N ARG A 20 -9.17 14.79 13.76
CA ARG A 20 -8.74 13.43 14.07
C ARG A 20 -8.41 12.77 12.74
N LEU A 21 -7.21 13.02 12.23
CA LEU A 21 -6.73 12.40 11.02
C LEU A 21 -6.73 10.89 11.27
N GLY A 22 -7.36 10.14 10.38
CA GLY A 22 -7.44 8.69 10.51
C GLY A 22 -6.03 8.10 10.63
N LYS A 23 -5.84 7.04 11.42
CA LYS A 23 -4.49 6.47 11.66
C LYS A 23 -3.75 6.07 10.38
N CYS A 24 -4.49 5.77 9.31
CA CYS A 24 -3.97 5.44 7.98
C CYS A 24 -4.00 6.61 6.99
N GLN A 25 -4.41 7.81 7.41
CA GLN A 25 -4.60 8.93 6.50
C GLN A 25 -3.26 9.41 5.93
N GLY A 26 -3.19 9.55 4.60
CA GLY A 26 -1.96 9.93 3.89
C GLY A 26 -1.03 8.75 3.56
N TRP A 27 -1.35 7.54 4.04
CA TRP A 27 -0.72 6.31 3.57
C TRP A 27 -1.14 6.02 2.12
N SER A 28 -0.17 5.70 1.26
CA SER A 28 -0.43 5.36 -0.14
C SER A 28 0.66 4.44 -0.70
N VAL A 29 0.32 3.71 -1.76
CA VAL A 29 1.25 2.84 -2.48
C VAL A 29 1.36 3.30 -3.93
N ALA A 30 2.58 3.26 -4.46
CA ALA A 30 2.86 3.72 -5.82
C ALA A 30 2.58 2.61 -6.85
N PRO A 31 2.56 2.93 -8.17
CA PRO A 31 2.58 1.90 -9.20
C PRO A 31 3.73 0.91 -9.01
N LEU A 32 3.46 -0.36 -9.29
CA LEU A 32 4.49 -1.39 -9.31
C LEU A 32 5.51 -1.06 -10.40
N THR A 33 6.80 -1.24 -10.13
CA THR A 33 7.86 -1.05 -11.12
C THR A 33 8.76 -2.27 -11.17
N HIS A 34 9.44 -2.51 -12.30
CA HIS A 34 10.55 -3.47 -12.33
C HIS A 34 11.68 -2.98 -11.42
N SER A 35 12.43 -3.90 -10.80
CA SER A 35 13.65 -3.53 -10.07
C SER A 35 14.76 -3.08 -11.01
N VAL A 36 14.80 -3.65 -12.22
CA VAL A 36 15.79 -3.35 -13.27
C VAL A 36 15.08 -3.16 -14.60
N GLY A 37 15.35 -2.03 -15.26
CA GLY A 37 14.80 -1.70 -16.58
C GLY A 37 13.39 -1.08 -16.54
N GLY A 38 13.02 -0.36 -17.59
CA GLY A 38 11.76 0.38 -17.71
C GLY A 38 10.67 -0.38 -18.47
N LYS A 39 10.55 -1.69 -18.27
CA LYS A 39 9.54 -2.49 -18.99
C LYS A 39 8.13 -2.08 -18.56
N SER A 40 7.19 -2.06 -19.50
CA SER A 40 5.79 -1.66 -19.28
C SER A 40 4.87 -2.82 -18.87
N THR A 41 5.33 -4.06 -19.03
CA THR A 41 4.56 -5.29 -18.72
C THR A 41 5.31 -6.14 -17.71
N PHE A 42 4.56 -6.91 -16.92
CA PHE A 42 5.11 -7.80 -15.89
C PHE A 42 4.96 -9.26 -16.29
N ARG A 43 5.83 -10.13 -15.79
CA ARG A 43 5.78 -11.58 -15.92
C ARG A 43 5.89 -12.23 -14.54
N ALA A 44 5.46 -13.48 -14.44
CA ALA A 44 5.75 -14.27 -13.25
C ALA A 44 7.27 -14.36 -13.04
N ASN A 45 7.67 -14.28 -11.78
CA ASN A 45 9.06 -14.27 -11.31
C ASN A 45 9.91 -13.05 -11.69
N ASP A 46 9.33 -12.02 -12.34
CA ASP A 46 10.00 -10.74 -12.50
C ASP A 46 10.34 -10.16 -11.12
N GLU A 47 11.54 -9.61 -10.98
CA GLU A 47 11.91 -8.87 -9.78
C GLU A 47 11.30 -7.46 -9.85
N VAL A 48 10.41 -7.17 -8.91
CA VAL A 48 9.61 -5.95 -8.89
C VAL A 48 9.85 -5.16 -7.60
N THR A 49 9.69 -3.86 -7.69
CA THR A 49 9.77 -2.93 -6.55
C THR A 49 8.41 -2.30 -6.30
N LEU A 50 7.92 -2.47 -5.08
CA LEU A 50 6.74 -1.79 -4.56
C LEU A 50 7.21 -0.64 -3.68
N LYS A 51 6.78 0.58 -3.99
CA LYS A 51 7.07 1.79 -3.21
C LYS A 51 5.80 2.27 -2.50
N TRP A 52 5.99 2.99 -1.40
CA TRP A 52 4.90 3.57 -0.63
C TRP A 52 5.30 4.88 0.03
N ASN A 53 4.29 5.65 0.41
CA ASN A 53 4.45 6.86 1.20
C ASN A 53 3.61 6.75 2.47
N VAL A 54 4.25 7.00 3.61
CA VAL A 54 3.58 7.01 4.93
C VAL A 54 2.87 8.34 5.18
N GLY A 55 3.31 9.43 4.55
CA GLY A 55 2.73 10.76 4.73
C GLY A 55 2.65 11.16 6.21
N ILE A 56 1.48 11.62 6.63
CA ILE A 56 1.15 11.95 8.03
C ILE A 56 0.54 10.76 8.81
N SER A 57 0.50 9.56 8.20
CA SER A 57 -0.11 8.38 8.82
C SER A 57 0.74 7.85 9.98
N GLN A 58 0.12 7.01 10.81
CA GLN A 58 0.77 6.28 11.89
C GLN A 58 1.27 4.90 11.47
N VAL A 59 1.30 4.58 10.17
CA VAL A 59 1.73 3.26 9.67
C VAL A 59 3.18 2.99 10.07
N LYS A 60 3.43 1.85 10.73
CA LYS A 60 4.75 1.41 11.17
C LYS A 60 5.29 0.23 10.39
N TYR A 61 4.42 -0.71 10.02
CA TYR A 61 4.84 -1.96 9.40
C TYR A 61 3.98 -2.30 8.19
N ILE A 62 4.64 -2.82 7.15
CA ILE A 62 3.99 -3.50 6.04
C ILE A 62 3.98 -4.99 6.37
N ARG A 63 2.77 -5.56 6.41
CA ARG A 63 2.51 -6.91 6.89
C ARG A 63 2.48 -7.90 5.75
N GLU A 64 1.68 -7.57 4.75
CA GLU A 64 1.29 -8.46 3.69
C GLU A 64 1.10 -7.69 2.39
N VAL A 65 1.52 -8.33 1.29
CA VAL A 65 1.24 -7.90 -0.06
C VAL A 65 0.56 -9.06 -0.77
N THR A 66 -0.62 -8.80 -1.34
CA THR A 66 -1.46 -9.84 -1.95
C THR A 66 -1.88 -9.42 -3.36
N LEU A 67 -1.59 -10.29 -4.33
CA LEU A 67 -2.06 -10.15 -5.71
C LEU A 67 -3.56 -10.43 -5.74
N SER A 68 -4.31 -9.51 -6.34
CA SER A 68 -5.77 -9.56 -6.39
C SER A 68 -6.26 -9.31 -7.81
N SER A 69 -7.41 -9.90 -8.16
CA SER A 69 -8.04 -9.70 -9.46
C SER A 69 -8.61 -8.29 -9.55
N ALA A 70 -8.26 -7.52 -10.60
CA ALA A 70 -8.92 -6.24 -10.87
C ALA A 70 -10.39 -6.41 -11.30
N LYS A 71 -10.78 -7.60 -11.78
CA LYS A 71 -12.14 -7.91 -12.23
C LYS A 71 -13.07 -8.23 -11.06
N SER A 72 -12.64 -9.08 -10.13
CA SER A 72 -13.48 -9.56 -9.01
C SER A 72 -13.14 -8.92 -7.67
N ASN A 73 -12.05 -8.16 -7.57
CA ASN A 73 -11.48 -7.64 -6.32
C ASN A 73 -11.15 -8.73 -5.28
N GLN A 74 -11.05 -10.00 -5.70
CA GLN A 74 -10.72 -11.09 -4.81
C GLN A 74 -9.20 -11.23 -4.64
N PRO A 75 -8.72 -11.51 -3.42
CA PRO A 75 -7.34 -11.91 -3.20
C PRO A 75 -7.09 -13.27 -3.85
N LEU A 76 -6.02 -13.36 -4.64
CA LEU A 76 -5.70 -14.57 -5.39
C LEU A 76 -4.45 -15.26 -4.86
N HIS A 77 -3.40 -14.49 -4.55
CA HIS A 77 -2.11 -15.04 -4.15
C HIS A 77 -1.29 -14.09 -3.30
N THR A 78 -0.83 -14.55 -2.14
CA THR A 78 0.06 -13.77 -1.27
C THR A 78 1.46 -13.67 -1.90
N GLN A 79 1.91 -12.45 -2.16
CA GLN A 79 3.24 -12.15 -2.69
C GLN A 79 4.29 -12.13 -1.59
N LEU A 80 3.91 -11.57 -0.45
CA LEU A 80 4.79 -11.39 0.68
C LEU A 80 3.96 -11.38 1.95
N ARG A 81 4.44 -12.09 2.97
CA ARG A 81 3.95 -11.99 4.34
C ARG A 81 5.16 -11.95 5.27
N SER A 82 5.17 -11.01 6.18
CA SER A 82 6.22 -10.85 7.18
C SER A 82 5.58 -10.78 8.57
N TYR A 83 6.33 -11.07 9.65
CA TYR A 83 5.98 -10.82 11.06
C TYR A 83 7.27 -10.49 11.84
N PRO A 84 7.37 -9.37 12.60
CA PRO A 84 6.37 -8.34 12.87
C PRO A 84 6.27 -7.28 11.76
N GLY A 85 6.92 -7.47 10.60
CA GLY A 85 6.65 -6.73 9.36
C GLY A 85 7.82 -5.91 8.88
N ILE A 86 7.73 -5.45 7.63
CA ILE A 86 8.75 -4.58 7.05
C ILE A 86 8.52 -3.17 7.56
N LYS A 87 9.57 -2.51 8.04
CA LYS A 87 9.45 -1.13 8.53
C LYS A 87 8.94 -0.23 7.40
N ALA A 88 7.83 0.46 7.64
CA ALA A 88 7.24 1.38 6.67
C ALA A 88 8.16 2.57 6.36
N SER A 89 9.09 2.91 7.26
CA SER A 89 10.13 3.91 7.02
C SER A 89 11.08 3.55 5.86
N ASN A 90 11.13 2.29 5.41
CA ASN A 90 11.96 1.89 4.28
C ASN A 90 11.47 2.49 2.95
N GLY A 91 10.19 2.87 2.86
CA GLY A 91 9.56 3.48 1.68
C GLY A 91 9.43 2.56 0.46
N LYS A 92 10.02 1.36 0.48
CA LYS A 92 9.96 0.38 -0.61
C LYS A 92 10.36 -1.01 -0.17
N ILE A 93 9.99 -1.99 -1.00
CA ILE A 93 10.53 -3.35 -0.97
C ILE A 93 10.68 -3.89 -2.39
N THR A 94 11.69 -4.74 -2.58
CA THR A 94 11.91 -5.51 -3.81
C THR A 94 11.68 -6.98 -3.54
N PHE A 95 10.96 -7.66 -4.44
CA PHE A 95 10.64 -9.09 -4.34
C PHE A 95 10.34 -9.67 -5.74
N LYS A 96 10.31 -11.00 -5.86
CA LYS A 96 9.87 -11.67 -7.10
C LYS A 96 8.36 -11.75 -7.14
N LEU A 97 7.75 -11.31 -8.23
CA LEU A 97 6.30 -11.38 -8.45
C LEU A 97 5.87 -12.84 -8.64
N SER A 98 5.35 -13.47 -7.58
CA SER A 98 4.92 -14.86 -7.60
C SER A 98 3.52 -14.95 -8.18
N VAL A 99 3.35 -15.57 -9.34
CA VAL A 99 2.02 -15.74 -9.95
C VAL A 99 1.82 -17.20 -10.37
N PRO A 100 0.89 -17.92 -9.73
CA PRO A 100 0.46 -19.25 -10.17
C PRO A 100 0.11 -19.27 -11.67
N LEU A 101 0.43 -20.37 -12.36
CA LEU A 101 0.32 -20.47 -13.81
C LEU A 101 -1.06 -20.06 -14.34
N CYS A 102 -2.12 -20.56 -13.73
CA CYS A 102 -3.50 -20.29 -14.17
C CYS A 102 -3.89 -18.82 -14.00
N LEU A 103 -3.32 -18.15 -13.00
CA LEU A 103 -3.50 -16.73 -12.76
C LEU A 103 -2.67 -15.85 -13.70
N GLN A 104 -1.89 -16.37 -14.65
CA GLN A 104 -1.14 -15.51 -15.58
C GLN A 104 -1.99 -15.03 -16.77
N ARG A 105 -3.15 -15.66 -17.03
CA ARG A 105 -4.01 -15.39 -18.20
C ARG A 105 -5.34 -14.72 -17.88
N GLU A 106 -5.65 -14.51 -16.60
CA GLU A 106 -6.99 -14.05 -16.18
C GLU A 106 -7.23 -12.55 -16.36
N GLY A 107 -6.17 -11.76 -16.64
CA GLY A 107 -6.30 -10.39 -17.13
C GLY A 107 -5.48 -9.36 -16.36
N GLU A 108 -6.18 -8.47 -15.65
CA GLU A 108 -5.60 -7.36 -14.91
C GLU A 108 -5.60 -7.63 -13.41
N TYR A 109 -4.52 -7.18 -12.75
CA TYR A 109 -4.27 -7.42 -11.33
C TYR A 109 -3.84 -6.13 -10.64
N PHE A 110 -3.98 -6.10 -9.33
CA PHE A 110 -3.36 -5.09 -8.49
C PHE A 110 -2.80 -5.75 -7.22
N LEU A 111 -1.93 -5.04 -6.51
CA LEU A 111 -1.45 -5.49 -5.20
C LEU A 111 -2.23 -4.78 -4.10
N ASN A 112 -2.87 -5.57 -3.24
CA ASN A 112 -3.34 -5.15 -1.92
C ASN A 112 -2.16 -5.14 -0.95
N VAL A 113 -1.98 -4.03 -0.22
CA VAL A 113 -0.88 -3.85 0.73
C VAL A 113 -1.48 -3.59 2.11
N VAL A 114 -1.37 -4.59 2.97
CA VAL A 114 -1.84 -4.53 4.36
C VAL A 114 -0.72 -4.02 5.24
N ALA A 115 -1.02 -2.99 6.02
CA ALA A 115 -0.10 -2.32 6.92
C ALA A 115 -0.69 -2.21 8.33
N SER A 116 0.15 -1.87 9.30
CA SER A 116 -0.21 -1.81 10.72
C SER A 116 0.26 -0.54 11.38
N THR A 117 -0.60 0.03 12.21
CA THR A 117 -0.29 1.12 13.13
C THR A 117 0.13 0.56 14.50
N PRO A 118 0.68 1.37 15.43
CA PRO A 118 1.04 0.90 16.75
C PRO A 118 -0.15 0.27 17.50
N GLY A 119 0.03 -0.95 17.98
CA GLY A 119 -0.96 -1.67 18.79
C GLY A 119 -2.18 -2.19 18.03
N LYS A 120 -2.18 -2.12 16.69
CA LYS A 120 -3.23 -2.70 15.85
C LYS A 120 -2.63 -3.43 14.65
N GLU A 121 -3.04 -4.67 14.45
CA GLU A 121 -2.58 -5.47 13.31
C GLU A 121 -3.53 -5.29 12.11
N GLY A 122 -2.95 -5.14 10.93
CA GLY A 122 -3.66 -5.09 9.64
C GLY A 122 -4.72 -4.00 9.50
N ASP A 123 -4.61 -2.89 10.23
CA ASP A 123 -5.66 -1.86 10.29
C ASP A 123 -5.60 -0.83 9.14
N CYS A 124 -4.59 -0.90 8.29
CA CYS A 124 -4.46 -0.05 7.11
C CYS A 124 -4.34 -0.89 5.83
N LEU A 125 -5.07 -0.51 4.79
CA LEU A 125 -5.02 -1.13 3.46
C LEU A 125 -4.80 -0.04 2.40
N ALA A 126 -3.93 -0.31 1.43
CA ALA A 126 -3.83 0.47 0.20
C ALA A 126 -3.59 -0.44 -1.01
N THR A 127 -3.89 0.05 -2.20
CA THR A 127 -3.81 -0.72 -3.44
C THR A 127 -2.96 -0.02 -4.49
N THR A 128 -2.14 -0.78 -5.21
CA THR A 128 -1.49 -0.24 -6.41
C THR A 128 -2.54 0.02 -7.50
N PRO A 129 -2.25 0.87 -8.49
CA PRO A 129 -2.94 0.80 -9.77
C PRO A 129 -2.85 -0.60 -10.39
N SER A 130 -3.81 -0.92 -11.25
CA SER A 130 -3.85 -2.19 -11.96
C SER A 130 -2.71 -2.32 -12.98
N PHE A 131 -2.26 -3.55 -13.21
CA PHE A 131 -1.26 -3.90 -14.22
C PHE A 131 -1.62 -5.25 -14.88
N ARG A 132 -1.02 -5.51 -16.03
CA ARG A 132 -1.19 -6.76 -16.78
C ARG A 132 0.04 -7.64 -16.68
N LEU A 133 -0.22 -8.94 -16.69
CA LEU A 133 0.80 -9.97 -16.83
C LEU A 133 0.93 -10.38 -18.30
N THR A 134 2.15 -10.63 -18.73
CA THR A 134 2.43 -11.35 -19.97
C THR A 134 2.55 -12.83 -19.63
N PRO A 135 1.68 -13.70 -20.16
CA PRO A 135 1.77 -15.13 -19.93
C PRO A 135 3.12 -15.69 -20.40
N GLU A 136 3.64 -16.69 -19.69
CA GLU A 136 4.80 -17.44 -20.15
C GLU A 136 4.46 -18.23 -21.42
N PRO A 137 5.21 -18.07 -22.53
CA PRO A 137 4.83 -18.60 -23.85
C PRO A 137 4.92 -20.13 -23.96
N ASN A 138 5.77 -20.77 -23.15
CA ASN A 138 6.09 -22.20 -23.27
C ASN A 138 5.51 -23.05 -22.11
N LYS A 139 4.46 -22.55 -21.43
CA LYS A 139 3.80 -23.29 -20.36
C LYS A 139 2.51 -23.93 -20.84
N ASP A 140 2.19 -25.09 -20.30
CA ASP A 140 0.95 -25.78 -20.57
C ASP A 140 -0.18 -25.24 -19.68
N TYR A 141 -1.07 -24.44 -20.26
CA TYR A 141 -2.24 -23.89 -19.57
C TYR A 141 -3.47 -24.79 -19.65
N SER A 142 -3.39 -25.95 -20.32
CA SER A 142 -4.54 -26.87 -20.42
C SER A 142 -4.99 -27.45 -19.07
N VAL A 143 -4.11 -27.37 -18.07
CA VAL A 143 -4.35 -27.75 -16.66
C VAL A 143 -5.18 -26.72 -15.89
N CYS A 144 -5.37 -25.53 -16.44
CA CYS A 144 -6.12 -24.43 -15.83
C CYS A 144 -7.57 -24.49 -16.28
N LYS A 145 -8.33 -25.42 -15.70
CA LYS A 145 -9.77 -25.60 -15.94
C LYS A 145 -10.57 -25.14 -14.74
#